data_AF-U4L748-F1
#
_entry.id   AF-U4L748-F1
#
_cell.length_a   1.000
_cell.length_b   1.000
_cell.length_c   1.000
_cell.angle_alpha   90.00
_cell.angle_beta   90.00
_cell.angle_gamma   90.00
#
_symmetry.space_group_name_H-M   'P 1'
#
loop_
_entity.id
_entity.type
_entity.pdbx_description
1 polymer ?
#
loop_
_entity_poly.entity_id
_entity_poly.type
_entity_poly.pdbx_seq_one_letter_code
_entity_poly.pdbx_strand_id
1 'polypeptide(L)'
;MRPTLRLLAARIAIPTNTLFPRVPSVPCPPPSTPPCACNPEGLDIDRETPLMGTMPRYGKHLVVATGVSDWPSKIEMDPKNELAGKIKAVMRSKGDPFNPTLVTNSSLPGGGVYEFPAGRFYPADELSSLLSTGELSPDAHTLKHATVLICSHNSRDTRCGSYYPILKKEFETVLKREGIEGVKVEGTSHLSGHKFAGNVVVYLPQGWGVWYGRVGVGEVEGIVRETIMGGRVLKGLTRGVVGREMEEDV
;
A
#
# COMPACT_ATOMS: atom_id res chain seq x y z
N MET A 1 30.78 -8.97 50.98
CA MET A 1 29.56 -8.87 50.14
C MET A 1 29.75 -7.68 49.20
N ARG A 2 29.86 -7.90 47.88
CA ARG A 2 30.03 -6.84 46.88
C ARG A 2 28.63 -6.44 46.36
N PRO A 3 28.21 -5.17 46.41
CA PRO A 3 26.90 -4.77 45.91
C PRO A 3 26.93 -4.80 44.38
N THR A 4 26.00 -5.54 43.79
CA THR A 4 25.77 -5.58 42.35
C THR A 4 25.11 -4.27 41.92
N LEU A 5 25.87 -3.42 41.23
CA LEU A 5 25.34 -2.22 40.58
C LEU A 5 24.43 -2.68 39.42
N ARG A 6 23.11 -2.64 39.61
CA ARG A 6 22.16 -2.79 38.50
C ARG A 6 22.32 -1.56 37.61
N LEU A 7 22.96 -1.74 36.46
CA LEU A 7 22.93 -0.76 35.37
C LEU A 7 21.45 -0.59 34.97
N LEU A 8 20.82 0.52 35.36
CA LEU A 8 19.59 0.93 34.72
C LEU A 8 19.93 1.14 33.25
N ALA A 9 19.41 0.28 32.37
CA ALA A 9 19.42 0.54 30.95
C ALA A 9 18.72 1.89 30.75
N ALA A 10 19.51 2.94 30.52
CA ALA A 10 19.00 4.22 30.10
C ALA A 10 18.18 3.92 28.83
N ARG A 11 16.87 4.18 28.90
CA ARG A 11 16.01 4.13 27.73
C ARG A 11 16.62 5.11 26.74
N ILE A 12 17.31 4.59 25.74
CA ILE A 12 17.74 5.38 24.58
C ILE A 12 16.46 6.00 24.07
N ALA A 13 16.36 7.32 24.18
CA ALA A 13 15.26 8.06 23.59
C ALA A 13 15.34 7.77 22.09
N ILE A 14 14.44 6.91 21.60
CA ILE A 14 14.24 6.74 20.17
C ILE A 14 13.84 8.13 19.69
N PRO A 15 14.62 8.77 18.80
CA PRO A 15 14.24 10.08 18.28
C PRO A 15 12.86 9.93 17.65
N THR A 16 11.87 10.53 18.28
CA THR A 16 10.46 10.49 17.86
C THR A 16 10.18 11.44 16.70
N ASN A 17 11.23 12.06 16.16
CA ASN A 17 11.14 12.97 15.04
C ASN A 17 11.21 12.20 13.71
N THR A 18 10.25 11.33 13.48
CA THR A 18 9.85 11.03 12.10
C THR A 18 8.88 12.14 11.74
N LEU A 19 9.34 13.08 10.90
CA LEU A 19 8.49 14.09 10.27
C LEU A 19 7.55 13.38 9.29
N PHE A 20 6.62 12.58 9.82
CA PHE A 20 5.46 12.15 9.06
C PHE A 20 4.71 13.42 8.67
N PRO A 21 4.33 13.61 7.40
CA PRO A 21 3.43 14.68 7.05
C PRO A 21 2.22 14.58 7.98
N ARG A 22 1.88 15.66 8.70
CA ARG A 22 0.64 15.72 9.48
C ARG A 22 -0.51 15.75 8.49
N VAL A 23 -0.84 14.61 7.92
CA VAL A 23 -1.91 14.48 6.94
C VAL A 23 -3.22 14.72 7.68
N PRO A 24 -4.00 15.76 7.32
CA PRO A 24 -5.24 16.05 8.02
C PRO A 24 -6.19 14.85 7.92
N SER A 25 -6.81 14.50 9.05
CA SER A 25 -7.78 13.40 9.11
C SER A 25 -9.21 13.94 9.23
N VAL A 26 -10.13 13.33 8.48
CA VAL A 26 -11.55 13.72 8.45
C VAL A 26 -12.44 12.48 8.62
N PRO A 27 -13.66 12.61 9.16
CA PRO A 27 -14.65 11.53 9.08
C PRO A 27 -14.96 11.18 7.61
N CYS A 28 -15.31 9.92 7.34
CA CYS A 28 -15.81 9.56 6.02
C CYS A 28 -17.12 10.31 5.74
N PRO A 29 -17.22 11.08 4.64
CA PRO A 29 -18.48 11.70 4.26
C PRO A 29 -19.51 10.61 3.92
N PRO A 30 -20.82 10.88 4.12
CA PRO A 30 -21.86 10.00 3.62
C PRO A 30 -21.79 9.94 2.08
N PRO A 31 -22.06 8.78 1.46
CA PRO A 31 -22.02 8.67 0.01
C PRO A 31 -23.13 9.51 -0.62
N SER A 32 -22.85 10.15 -1.77
CA SER A 32 -23.83 11.00 -2.47
C SER A 32 -24.94 10.21 -3.13
N THR A 33 -24.69 8.94 -3.42
CA THR A 33 -25.66 7.97 -3.92
C THR A 33 -25.82 6.85 -2.91
N PRO A 34 -27.03 6.29 -2.71
CA PRO A 34 -27.21 5.11 -1.87
C PRO A 34 -26.23 4.01 -2.32
N PRO A 35 -25.39 3.48 -1.43
CA PRO A 35 -24.45 2.43 -1.81
C PRO A 35 -25.26 1.22 -2.26
N CYS A 36 -24.80 0.53 -3.30
CA CYS A 36 -25.41 -0.76 -3.63
C CYS A 36 -25.27 -1.73 -2.45
N ALA A 37 -26.24 -2.63 -2.28
CA ALA A 37 -26.13 -3.77 -1.35
C ALA A 37 -25.17 -4.85 -1.88
N CYS A 38 -24.04 -4.40 -2.41
CA CYS A 38 -23.08 -5.17 -3.19
C CYS A 38 -21.86 -5.60 -2.37
N ASN A 39 -21.68 -5.08 -1.15
CA ASN A 39 -20.65 -5.58 -0.26
C ASN A 39 -20.91 -7.07 0.06
N PRO A 40 -19.89 -7.95 0.03
CA PRO A 40 -20.09 -9.35 0.34
C PRO A 40 -20.58 -9.57 1.78
N GLU A 41 -21.62 -10.38 1.95
CA GLU A 41 -22.18 -10.74 3.25
C GLU A 41 -21.55 -12.01 3.83
N GLY A 42 -21.72 -12.24 5.13
CA GLY A 42 -21.29 -13.48 5.80
C GLY A 42 -19.77 -13.65 5.96
N LEU A 43 -18.97 -12.61 5.68
CA LEU A 43 -17.54 -12.62 5.90
C LEU A 43 -17.20 -12.23 7.35
N ASP A 44 -16.34 -13.02 7.99
CA ASP A 44 -15.78 -12.71 9.30
C ASP A 44 -14.74 -11.58 9.18
N ILE A 45 -15.22 -10.34 9.33
CA ILE A 45 -14.41 -9.13 9.34
C ILE A 45 -14.35 -8.61 10.76
N ASP A 46 -13.13 -8.49 11.29
CA ASP A 46 -12.87 -7.85 12.57
C ASP A 46 -13.25 -6.37 12.43
N ARG A 47 -14.32 -5.94 13.12
CA ARG A 47 -14.81 -4.56 13.16
C ARG A 47 -14.46 -3.82 14.45
N GLU A 48 -13.82 -4.49 15.39
CA GLU A 48 -13.58 -3.98 16.75
C GLU A 48 -12.16 -3.45 16.94
N THR A 49 -11.15 -4.18 16.44
CA THR A 49 -9.75 -3.80 16.64
C THR A 49 -9.48 -2.42 16.02
N PRO A 50 -8.79 -1.49 16.71
CA PRO A 50 -8.37 -0.23 16.11
C PRO A 50 -7.47 -0.46 14.89
N LEU A 51 -7.78 0.21 13.76
CA LEU A 51 -7.01 0.04 12.53
C LEU A 51 -5.65 0.76 12.58
N MET A 52 -5.59 1.94 13.18
CA MET A 52 -4.39 2.78 13.19
C MET A 52 -3.20 2.03 13.82
N GLY A 53 -2.07 2.00 13.12
CA GLY A 53 -0.86 1.29 13.54
C GLY A 53 -0.82 -0.19 13.13
N THR A 54 -1.81 -0.70 12.40
CA THR A 54 -1.83 -2.10 11.91
C THR A 54 -1.22 -2.28 10.52
N MET A 55 -0.76 -1.19 9.89
CA MET A 55 -0.02 -1.23 8.62
C MET A 55 1.34 -1.92 8.82
N PRO A 56 1.81 -2.76 7.88
CA PRO A 56 3.18 -3.26 7.94
C PRO A 56 4.20 -2.11 7.88
N ARG A 57 5.27 -2.19 8.68
CA ARG A 57 6.37 -1.23 8.59
C ARG A 57 7.23 -1.55 7.37
N TYR A 58 7.46 -0.57 6.52
CA TYR A 58 8.39 -0.64 5.40
C TYR A 58 8.92 0.76 5.07
N GLY A 59 10.14 0.83 4.52
CA GLY A 59 10.72 2.08 4.02
C GLY A 59 10.32 2.37 2.57
N LYS A 60 10.26 1.31 1.75
CA LYS A 60 9.78 1.37 0.37
C LYS A 60 8.92 0.17 0.01
N HIS A 61 8.03 0.36 -0.95
CA HIS A 61 7.17 -0.68 -1.49
C HIS A 61 7.43 -0.82 -2.98
N LEU A 62 7.97 -1.98 -3.37
CA LEU A 62 8.17 -2.37 -4.76
C LEU A 62 6.99 -3.22 -5.22
N VAL A 63 6.25 -2.69 -6.20
CA VAL A 63 5.06 -3.34 -6.76
C VAL A 63 5.38 -3.83 -8.16
N VAL A 64 5.42 -5.14 -8.34
CA VAL A 64 5.73 -5.80 -9.60
C VAL A 64 4.47 -5.82 -10.48
N ALA A 65 4.56 -5.21 -11.66
CA ALA A 65 3.48 -5.10 -12.63
C ALA A 65 3.36 -6.39 -13.45
N THR A 66 2.56 -7.35 -12.97
CA THR A 66 2.45 -8.67 -13.59
C THR A 66 1.34 -8.76 -14.64
N GLY A 67 0.42 -7.79 -14.67
CA GLY A 67 -0.74 -7.77 -15.59
C GLY A 67 -1.78 -8.87 -15.35
N VAL A 68 -1.67 -9.62 -14.25
CA VAL A 68 -2.61 -10.67 -13.83
C VAL A 68 -3.18 -10.33 -12.45
N SER A 69 -4.35 -10.87 -12.11
CA SER A 69 -5.11 -10.47 -10.90
C SER A 69 -5.16 -11.51 -9.79
N ASP A 70 -4.56 -12.69 -9.98
CA ASP A 70 -4.47 -13.75 -8.98
C ASP A 70 -3.06 -14.34 -8.96
N TRP A 71 -2.59 -14.70 -7.76
CA TRP A 71 -1.23 -15.20 -7.51
C TRP A 71 -1.27 -16.33 -6.48
N PRO A 72 -0.23 -17.18 -6.46
CA PRO A 72 -0.03 -18.12 -5.37
C PRO A 72 0.08 -17.38 -4.02
N SER A 73 -0.30 -18.05 -2.93
CA SER A 73 -0.21 -17.51 -1.57
C SER A 73 1.17 -16.96 -1.18
N LYS A 74 2.21 -17.46 -1.87
CA LYS A 74 3.60 -17.03 -1.82
C LYS A 74 4.01 -16.56 -3.22
N ILE A 75 4.14 -15.24 -3.41
CA ILE A 75 4.45 -14.65 -4.72
C ILE A 75 5.81 -15.08 -5.28
N GLU A 76 6.74 -15.49 -4.41
CA GLU A 76 8.04 -16.05 -4.81
C GLU A 76 7.94 -17.44 -5.46
N MET A 77 6.79 -18.11 -5.36
CA MET A 77 6.51 -19.41 -5.97
C MET A 77 5.66 -19.26 -7.24
N ASP A 78 5.52 -18.06 -7.79
CA ASP A 78 4.80 -17.85 -9.03
C ASP A 78 5.63 -18.38 -10.22
N PRO A 79 5.20 -19.50 -10.86
CA PRO A 79 5.95 -20.08 -11.97
C PRO A 79 5.88 -19.22 -13.23
N LYS A 80 4.92 -18.28 -13.29
CA LYS A 80 4.73 -17.39 -14.45
C LYS A 80 5.52 -16.09 -14.31
N ASN A 81 5.87 -15.70 -13.09
CA ASN A 81 6.57 -14.45 -12.84
C ASN A 81 7.56 -14.55 -11.68
N GLU A 82 8.82 -14.84 -12.01
CA GLU A 82 9.90 -14.97 -11.03
C GLU A 82 10.44 -13.64 -10.50
N LEU A 83 10.06 -12.50 -11.11
CA LEU A 83 10.68 -11.20 -10.83
C LEU A 83 10.53 -10.80 -9.36
N ALA A 84 9.34 -11.00 -8.79
CA ALA A 84 9.10 -10.71 -7.38
C ALA A 84 9.93 -11.58 -6.43
N GLY A 85 10.12 -12.87 -6.78
CA GLY A 85 10.98 -13.78 -6.03
C GLY A 85 12.46 -13.33 -6.07
N LYS A 86 12.94 -12.95 -7.26
CA LYS A 86 14.31 -12.43 -7.45
C LYS A 86 14.52 -11.13 -6.67
N ILE A 87 13.59 -10.17 -6.77
CA ILE A 87 13.66 -8.90 -6.02
C ILE A 87 13.68 -9.17 -4.51
N LYS A 88 12.79 -10.04 -4.00
CA LYS A 88 12.79 -10.41 -2.58
C LYS A 88 14.13 -11.00 -2.13
N ALA A 89 14.75 -11.86 -2.94
CA ALA A 89 16.04 -12.47 -2.63
C ALA A 89 17.16 -11.42 -2.54
N VAL A 90 17.17 -10.45 -3.47
CA VAL A 90 18.13 -9.34 -3.44
C VAL A 90 17.88 -8.42 -2.24
N MET A 91 16.62 -8.03 -1.99
CA MET A 91 16.27 -7.18 -0.84
C MET A 91 16.60 -7.85 0.50
N ARG A 92 16.51 -9.17 0.59
CA ARG A 92 16.91 -9.92 1.78
C ARG A 92 18.43 -9.91 2.02
N SER A 93 19.22 -9.87 0.96
CA SER A 93 20.70 -9.97 1.04
C SER A 93 21.40 -8.61 1.05
N LYS A 94 20.84 -7.61 0.35
CA LYS A 94 21.45 -6.30 0.12
C LYS A 94 20.57 -5.12 0.52
N GLY A 95 19.31 -5.36 0.92
CA GLY A 95 18.41 -4.29 1.35
C GLY A 95 18.76 -3.73 2.73
N ASP A 96 18.21 -2.56 3.04
CA ASP A 96 18.39 -1.90 4.33
C ASP A 96 17.65 -2.67 5.45
N PRO A 97 18.35 -3.20 6.48
CA PRO A 97 17.72 -3.89 7.60
C PRO A 97 16.79 -3.01 8.46
N PHE A 98 17.01 -1.70 8.49
CA PHE A 98 16.23 -0.76 9.31
C PHE A 98 15.01 -0.21 8.56
N ASN A 99 15.07 -0.21 7.23
CA ASN A 99 14.02 0.26 6.33
C ASN A 99 13.63 -0.85 5.34
N PRO A 100 12.88 -1.88 5.80
CA PRO A 100 12.62 -3.05 4.97
C PRO A 100 11.81 -2.69 3.71
N THR A 101 12.14 -3.36 2.61
CA THR A 101 11.41 -3.26 1.34
C THR A 101 10.23 -4.23 1.33
N LEU A 102 9.01 -3.70 1.23
CA LEU A 102 7.83 -4.49 0.94
C LEU A 102 7.83 -4.83 -0.57
N VAL A 103 7.57 -6.09 -0.93
CA VAL A 103 7.46 -6.54 -2.32
C VAL A 103 6.11 -7.20 -2.53
N THR A 104 5.34 -6.73 -3.50
CA THR A 104 4.04 -7.29 -3.90
C THR A 104 3.93 -7.40 -5.42
N ASN A 105 3.07 -8.30 -5.89
CA ASN A 105 2.63 -8.31 -7.29
C ASN A 105 1.36 -7.48 -7.45
N SER A 106 1.10 -6.99 -8.66
CA SER A 106 -0.10 -6.25 -9.00
C SER A 106 -0.59 -6.53 -10.43
N SER A 107 -1.90 -6.40 -10.64
CA SER A 107 -2.53 -6.46 -11.96
C SER A 107 -2.24 -5.24 -12.83
N LEU A 108 -1.43 -4.30 -12.33
CA LEU A 108 -0.88 -3.20 -13.12
C LEU A 108 -0.28 -3.72 -14.44
N PRO A 109 -0.61 -3.10 -15.58
CA PRO A 109 -0.08 -3.49 -16.87
C PRO A 109 1.35 -2.96 -17.05
N GLY A 110 2.04 -3.49 -18.06
CA GLY A 110 3.22 -2.87 -18.64
C GLY A 110 4.57 -3.49 -18.28
N GLY A 111 4.62 -4.53 -17.43
CA GLY A 111 5.86 -5.28 -17.15
C GLY A 111 6.97 -4.42 -16.56
N GLY A 112 7.15 -4.44 -15.24
CA GLY A 112 8.13 -3.59 -14.57
C GLY A 112 7.89 -3.51 -13.07
N VAL A 113 8.47 -2.51 -12.42
CA VAL A 113 8.36 -2.29 -10.97
C VAL A 113 7.98 -0.84 -10.68
N TYR A 114 6.96 -0.65 -9.84
CA TYR A 114 6.63 0.65 -9.27
C TYR A 114 7.26 0.77 -7.87
N GLU A 115 7.90 1.90 -7.59
CA GLU A 115 8.42 2.25 -6.27
C GLU A 115 7.53 3.28 -5.59
N PHE A 116 7.04 2.93 -4.41
CA PHE A 116 6.26 3.80 -3.54
C PHE A 116 6.92 3.96 -2.15
N PRO A 117 6.74 5.11 -1.49
CA PRO A 117 5.94 6.26 -1.91
C PRO A 117 6.67 7.18 -2.90
N ALA A 118 7.87 6.83 -3.38
CA ALA A 118 8.62 7.65 -4.33
C ALA A 118 7.85 8.02 -5.62
N GLY A 119 6.87 7.21 -6.04
CA GLY A 119 6.04 7.51 -7.20
C GLY A 119 6.84 7.36 -8.49
N ARG A 120 7.65 6.30 -8.57
CA ARG A 120 8.53 6.01 -9.71
C ARG A 120 8.13 4.69 -10.36
N PHE A 121 8.32 4.60 -11.67
CA PHE A 121 8.14 3.37 -12.44
C PHE A 121 9.43 3.03 -13.19
N TYR A 122 9.79 1.76 -13.09
CA TYR A 122 10.98 1.16 -13.68
C TYR A 122 10.52 0.12 -14.71
N PRO A 123 10.72 0.36 -16.02
CA PRO A 123 10.45 -0.63 -17.04
C PRO A 123 11.40 -1.84 -16.90
N ALA A 124 11.03 -2.97 -17.50
CA ALA A 124 11.73 -4.24 -17.27
C ALA A 124 13.22 -4.25 -17.66
N ASP A 125 13.61 -3.46 -18.65
CA ASP A 125 14.99 -3.24 -19.11
C ASP A 125 15.86 -2.50 -18.08
N GLU A 126 15.26 -1.62 -17.28
CA GLU A 126 15.93 -0.82 -16.25
C GLU A 126 16.08 -1.56 -14.89
N LEU A 127 15.73 -2.84 -14.81
CA LEU A 127 15.76 -3.63 -13.56
C LEU A 127 17.08 -4.37 -13.31
N SER A 128 18.03 -4.31 -14.25
CA SER A 128 19.31 -5.03 -14.15
C SER A 128 20.12 -4.65 -12.90
N SER A 129 20.19 -3.36 -12.58
CA SER A 129 20.82 -2.83 -11.35
C SER A 129 20.10 -3.34 -10.10
N LEU A 130 18.78 -3.27 -10.06
CA LEU A 130 17.99 -3.75 -8.91
C LEU A 130 18.24 -5.24 -8.65
N LEU A 131 18.33 -6.04 -9.70
CA LEU A 131 18.53 -7.48 -9.59
C LEU A 131 19.97 -7.88 -9.25
N SER A 132 20.95 -7.02 -9.53
CA SER A 132 22.37 -7.30 -9.30
C SER A 132 22.90 -6.65 -8.02
N THR A 133 22.62 -5.38 -7.76
CA THR A 133 23.11 -4.60 -6.62
C THR A 133 22.04 -4.35 -5.56
N GLY A 134 20.76 -4.46 -5.91
CA GLY A 134 19.66 -4.05 -5.02
C GLY A 134 19.35 -2.56 -5.09
N GLU A 135 20.03 -1.81 -5.95
CA GLU A 135 19.81 -0.38 -6.14
C GLU A 135 18.91 -0.13 -7.34
N LEU A 136 18.00 0.83 -7.21
CA LEU A 136 17.14 1.24 -8.30
C LEU A 136 17.87 2.24 -9.20
N SER A 137 17.67 2.13 -10.52
CA SER A 137 18.22 3.06 -11.50
C SER A 137 17.80 4.52 -11.21
N PRO A 138 18.63 5.53 -11.53
CA PRO A 138 18.17 6.91 -11.55
C PRO A 138 17.14 7.18 -12.66
N ASP A 139 17.17 6.38 -13.74
CA ASP A 139 16.36 6.56 -14.94
C ASP A 139 14.93 6.00 -14.76
N ALA A 140 14.19 6.62 -13.85
CA ALA A 140 12.83 6.21 -13.49
C ALA A 140 11.77 7.16 -14.08
N HIS A 141 10.66 6.60 -14.54
CA HIS A 141 9.50 7.40 -14.95
C HIS A 141 8.74 7.89 -13.72
N THR A 142 8.60 9.22 -13.57
CA THR A 142 7.82 9.81 -12.48
C THR A 142 6.33 9.68 -12.74
N LEU A 143 5.59 9.15 -11.76
CA LEU A 143 4.13 9.04 -11.81
C LEU A 143 3.49 10.39 -11.52
N LYS A 144 2.53 10.79 -12.37
CA LYS A 144 1.80 12.05 -12.24
C LYS A 144 0.44 11.92 -11.55
N HIS A 145 -0.04 10.69 -11.40
CA HIS A 145 -1.39 10.39 -10.89
C HIS A 145 -1.32 9.39 -9.74
N ALA A 146 -2.39 9.36 -8.95
CA ALA A 146 -2.54 8.41 -7.86
C ALA A 146 -2.57 6.95 -8.35
N THR A 147 -2.15 6.03 -7.50
CA THR A 147 -2.28 4.58 -7.72
C THR A 147 -2.99 3.97 -6.52
N VAL A 148 -4.12 3.32 -6.78
CA VAL A 148 -4.93 2.58 -5.82
C VAL A 148 -4.63 1.09 -6.00
N LEU A 149 -4.18 0.45 -4.92
CA LEU A 149 -3.91 -0.99 -4.87
C LEU A 149 -4.89 -1.65 -3.91
N ILE A 150 -5.62 -2.64 -4.39
CA ILE A 150 -6.65 -3.35 -3.62
C ILE A 150 -6.18 -4.80 -3.44
N CYS A 151 -6.14 -5.30 -2.21
CA CYS A 151 -5.74 -6.70 -1.97
C CYS A 151 -6.74 -7.64 -2.67
N SER A 152 -6.30 -8.43 -3.65
CA SER A 152 -7.18 -9.28 -4.48
C SER A 152 -7.02 -10.78 -4.26
N HIS A 153 -6.08 -11.22 -3.42
CA HIS A 153 -5.85 -12.64 -3.19
C HIS A 153 -7.11 -13.38 -2.76
N ASN A 154 -7.43 -14.46 -3.45
CA ASN A 154 -8.52 -15.37 -3.11
C ASN A 154 -7.99 -16.68 -2.48
N SER A 155 -6.83 -17.15 -2.92
CA SER A 155 -6.18 -18.40 -2.46
C SER A 155 -5.71 -18.36 -1.00
N ARG A 156 -5.37 -17.17 -0.50
CA ARG A 156 -4.91 -16.96 0.88
C ARG A 156 -6.01 -16.42 1.79
N ASP A 157 -6.95 -15.66 1.24
CA ASP A 157 -8.05 -15.08 1.99
C ASP A 157 -9.24 -14.76 1.08
N THR A 158 -10.29 -15.56 1.15
CA THR A 158 -11.48 -15.38 0.32
C THR A 158 -12.15 -14.02 0.52
N ARG A 159 -11.99 -13.39 1.70
CA ARG A 159 -12.59 -12.09 2.00
C ARG A 159 -12.03 -11.01 1.08
N CYS A 160 -10.70 -10.92 0.95
CA CYS A 160 -10.06 -9.96 0.04
C CYS A 160 -10.43 -10.23 -1.43
N GLY A 161 -10.44 -11.50 -1.84
CA GLY A 161 -10.87 -11.91 -3.17
C GLY A 161 -12.30 -11.49 -3.51
N SER A 162 -13.23 -11.57 -2.55
CA SER A 162 -14.62 -11.13 -2.74
C SER A 162 -14.76 -9.61 -2.85
N TYR A 163 -14.02 -8.84 -2.05
CA TYR A 163 -14.10 -7.37 -2.08
C TYR A 163 -13.48 -6.74 -3.33
N TYR A 164 -12.38 -7.30 -3.85
CA TYR A 164 -11.62 -6.71 -4.95
C TYR A 164 -12.45 -6.27 -6.18
N PRO A 165 -13.22 -7.15 -6.85
CA PRO A 165 -13.93 -6.76 -8.07
C PRO A 165 -14.98 -5.67 -7.83
N ILE A 166 -15.62 -5.70 -6.66
CA ILE A 166 -16.65 -4.74 -6.26
C ILE A 166 -16.02 -3.37 -6.01
N LEU A 167 -14.93 -3.33 -5.23
CA LEU A 167 -14.23 -2.08 -4.94
C LEU A 167 -13.59 -1.48 -6.20
N LYS A 168 -12.95 -2.28 -7.06
CA LYS A 168 -12.36 -1.78 -8.32
C LYS A 168 -13.41 -1.10 -9.18
N LYS A 169 -14.56 -1.75 -9.39
CA LYS A 169 -15.67 -1.19 -10.17
C LYS A 169 -16.19 0.12 -9.56
N GLU A 170 -16.34 0.18 -8.24
CA GLU A 170 -16.82 1.40 -7.58
C GLU A 170 -15.81 2.54 -7.71
N PHE A 171 -14.51 2.27 -7.51
CA PHE A 171 -13.47 3.28 -7.69
C PHE A 171 -13.47 3.85 -9.11
N GLU A 172 -13.54 2.99 -10.13
CA GLU A 172 -13.63 3.41 -11.54
C GLU A 172 -14.89 4.25 -11.81
N THR A 173 -16.02 3.86 -11.22
CA THR A 173 -17.31 4.58 -11.35
C THR A 173 -17.22 5.98 -10.73
N VAL A 174 -16.71 6.08 -9.50
CA VAL A 174 -16.57 7.36 -8.80
C VAL A 174 -15.53 8.25 -9.49
N LEU A 175 -14.36 7.72 -9.85
CA LEU A 175 -13.33 8.49 -10.57
C LEU A 175 -13.88 9.08 -11.87
N LYS A 176 -14.63 8.28 -12.64
CA LYS A 176 -15.29 8.75 -13.87
C LYS A 176 -16.33 9.83 -13.58
N ARG A 177 -17.13 9.68 -12.52
CA ARG A 177 -18.17 10.64 -12.11
C ARG A 177 -17.56 11.98 -11.69
N GLU A 178 -16.44 11.96 -10.99
CA GLU A 178 -15.70 13.15 -10.56
C GLU A 178 -14.81 13.74 -11.67
N GLY A 179 -14.77 13.12 -12.86
CA GLY A 179 -13.95 13.60 -13.99
C GLY A 179 -12.44 13.45 -13.79
N ILE A 180 -12.02 12.48 -12.97
CA ILE A 180 -10.60 12.26 -12.64
C ILE A 180 -10.02 11.20 -13.57
N GLU A 181 -9.01 11.58 -14.34
CA GLU A 181 -8.30 10.70 -15.26
C GLU A 181 -6.90 10.33 -14.76
N GLY A 182 -6.34 9.25 -15.32
CA GLY A 182 -4.96 8.81 -15.09
C GLY A 182 -4.70 8.06 -13.77
N VAL A 183 -5.66 8.03 -12.84
CA VAL A 183 -5.58 7.22 -11.62
C VAL A 183 -5.65 5.74 -11.96
N LYS A 184 -4.67 4.96 -11.51
CA LYS A 184 -4.63 3.50 -11.69
C LYS A 184 -5.32 2.82 -10.52
N VAL A 185 -6.23 1.88 -10.77
CA VAL A 185 -6.96 1.13 -9.73
C VAL A 185 -6.79 -0.34 -9.99
N GLU A 186 -5.91 -1.02 -9.26
CA GLU A 186 -5.51 -2.39 -9.59
C GLU A 186 -5.44 -3.30 -8.38
N GLY A 187 -5.57 -4.60 -8.64
CA GLY A 187 -5.37 -5.64 -7.66
C GLY A 187 -3.91 -5.74 -7.25
N THR A 188 -3.67 -6.17 -6.02
CA THR A 188 -2.34 -6.52 -5.53
C THR A 188 -2.40 -7.80 -4.70
N SER A 189 -1.25 -8.47 -4.66
CA SER A 189 -1.00 -9.58 -3.75
C SER A 189 -1.11 -9.13 -2.28
N HIS A 190 -0.78 -10.02 -1.34
CA HIS A 190 -1.18 -9.85 0.06
C HIS A 190 -0.60 -8.59 0.70
N LEU A 191 -1.49 -7.72 1.21
CA LEU A 191 -1.15 -6.50 1.93
C LEU A 191 -1.16 -6.69 3.47
N SER A 192 -1.16 -7.91 4.01
CA SER A 192 -1.34 -8.13 5.47
C SER A 192 -2.70 -7.60 6.00
N GLY A 193 -3.07 -8.02 7.22
CA GLY A 193 -4.31 -7.56 7.86
C GLY A 193 -5.59 -8.03 7.17
N HIS A 194 -5.61 -9.27 6.68
CA HIS A 194 -6.79 -9.84 6.01
C HIS A 194 -8.08 -9.88 6.85
N LYS A 195 -7.96 -9.85 8.18
CA LYS A 195 -9.08 -9.72 9.11
C LYS A 195 -9.81 -8.38 8.98
N PHE A 196 -9.18 -7.41 8.32
CA PHE A 196 -9.71 -6.08 7.98
C PHE A 196 -10.01 -5.96 6.48
N ALA A 197 -10.50 -7.03 5.83
CA ALA A 197 -10.70 -7.07 4.37
C ALA A 197 -11.49 -5.85 3.83
N GLY A 198 -11.31 -5.56 2.55
CA GLY A 198 -11.41 -4.19 2.03
C GLY A 198 -10.11 -3.42 2.29
N ASN A 199 -8.96 -4.11 2.13
CA ASN A 199 -7.64 -3.50 2.26
C ASN A 199 -7.31 -2.74 0.97
N VAL A 200 -7.17 -1.42 1.08
CA VAL A 200 -6.89 -0.51 -0.03
C VAL A 200 -5.70 0.35 0.34
N VAL A 201 -4.72 0.46 -0.56
CA VAL A 201 -3.59 1.38 -0.42
C VAL A 201 -3.68 2.42 -1.50
N VAL A 202 -3.65 3.69 -1.12
CA VAL A 202 -3.65 4.81 -2.06
C VAL A 202 -2.29 5.47 -2.00
N TYR A 203 -1.52 5.39 -3.08
CA TYR A 203 -0.30 6.16 -3.27
C TYR A 203 -0.58 7.39 -4.08
N LEU A 204 -0.04 8.51 -3.62
CA LEU A 204 -0.24 9.81 -4.21
C LEU A 204 1.08 10.32 -4.82
N PRO A 205 1.02 11.05 -5.94
CA PRO A 205 2.22 11.50 -6.65
C PRO A 205 3.08 12.48 -5.82
N GLN A 206 2.52 13.07 -4.77
CA GLN A 206 3.23 13.98 -3.84
C GLN A 206 4.24 13.25 -2.94
N GLY A 207 4.40 11.93 -3.04
CA GLY A 207 5.42 11.22 -2.29
C GLY A 207 4.95 10.59 -0.99
N TRP A 208 3.65 10.31 -0.87
CA TRP A 208 3.09 9.63 0.30
C TRP A 208 1.97 8.66 -0.09
N GLY A 209 1.57 7.81 0.84
CA GLY A 209 0.44 6.92 0.67
C GLY A 209 -0.24 6.56 1.97
N VAL A 210 -1.46 6.08 1.87
CA VAL A 210 -2.31 5.70 3.00
C VAL A 210 -2.83 4.29 2.82
N TRP A 211 -2.84 3.55 3.92
CA TRP A 211 -3.40 2.22 4.00
C TRP A 211 -4.75 2.29 4.69
N TYR A 212 -5.77 1.80 4.02
CA TYR A 212 -7.12 1.63 4.55
C TYR A 212 -7.44 0.16 4.75
N GLY A 213 -8.29 -0.12 5.74
CA GLY A 213 -8.93 -1.42 5.96
C GLY A 213 -10.42 -1.24 6.13
N ARG A 214 -11.19 -2.34 6.02
CA ARG A 214 -12.65 -2.33 6.13
C ARG A 214 -13.34 -1.41 5.10
N VAL A 215 -12.70 -1.14 3.97
CA VAL A 215 -13.30 -0.35 2.90
C VAL A 215 -14.40 -1.17 2.25
N GLY A 216 -15.64 -0.69 2.32
CA GLY A 216 -16.74 -1.14 1.50
C GLY A 216 -17.02 -0.12 0.39
N VAL A 217 -18.05 -0.41 -0.41
CA VAL A 217 -18.49 0.47 -1.50
C VAL A 217 -18.85 1.88 -1.02
N GLY A 218 -19.49 2.00 0.15
CA GLY A 218 -19.93 3.30 0.68
C GLY A 218 -18.77 4.25 1.01
N GLU A 219 -17.58 3.72 1.29
CA GLU A 219 -16.41 4.51 1.66
C GLU A 219 -15.57 4.96 0.45
N VAL A 220 -15.77 4.35 -0.73
CA VAL A 220 -14.96 4.63 -1.93
C VAL A 220 -15.05 6.09 -2.35
N GLU A 221 -16.26 6.65 -2.34
CA GLU A 221 -16.47 8.07 -2.67
C GLU A 221 -15.70 9.00 -1.74
N GLY A 222 -15.71 8.69 -0.43
CA GLY A 222 -14.92 9.42 0.55
C GLY A 222 -13.42 9.34 0.26
N ILE A 223 -12.90 8.17 -0.12
CA ILE A 223 -11.48 8.00 -0.45
C ILE A 223 -11.11 8.83 -1.69
N VAL A 224 -11.95 8.83 -2.73
CA VAL A 224 -11.69 9.62 -3.94
C VAL A 224 -11.67 11.12 -3.61
N ARG A 225 -12.71 11.63 -2.96
CA ARG A 225 -12.83 13.08 -2.69
C ARG A 225 -11.86 13.58 -1.62
N GLU A 226 -11.76 12.88 -0.51
CA GLU A 226 -10.95 13.35 0.61
C GLU A 226 -9.47 13.04 0.40
N THR A 227 -9.13 11.84 -0.07
CA THR A 227 -7.74 11.42 -0.21
C THR A 227 -7.14 11.77 -1.56
N ILE A 228 -7.77 11.33 -2.66
CA ILE A 228 -7.18 11.51 -3.99
C ILE A 228 -7.23 12.98 -4.41
N MET A 229 -8.37 13.66 -4.21
CA MET A 229 -8.52 15.08 -4.55
C MET A 229 -8.06 16.00 -3.41
N GLY A 230 -8.45 15.67 -2.17
CA GLY A 230 -8.30 16.57 -1.02
C GLY A 230 -7.00 16.43 -0.23
N GLY A 231 -6.20 15.38 -0.47
CA GLY A 231 -4.96 15.12 0.28
C GLY A 231 -5.16 14.85 1.78
N ARG A 232 -6.36 14.40 2.19
CA ARG A 232 -6.74 14.10 3.57
C ARG A 232 -6.98 12.61 3.75
N VAL A 233 -6.88 12.12 4.99
CA VAL A 233 -7.13 10.70 5.30
C VAL A 233 -8.44 10.49 6.03
N LEU A 234 -9.10 9.37 5.75
CA LEU A 234 -10.35 9.01 6.40
C LEU A 234 -10.09 8.40 7.79
N LYS A 235 -10.52 9.09 8.83
CA LYS A 235 -10.49 8.61 10.21
C LYS A 235 -11.38 7.38 10.35
N GLY A 236 -10.92 6.40 11.11
CA GLY A 236 -11.65 5.15 11.37
C GLY A 236 -11.42 4.05 10.33
N LEU A 237 -10.95 4.40 9.12
CA LEU A 237 -10.53 3.44 8.09
C LEU A 237 -9.00 3.33 7.98
N THR A 238 -8.28 4.38 8.37
CA THR A 238 -6.82 4.46 8.22
C THR A 238 -6.11 3.45 9.12
N ARG A 239 -5.30 2.58 8.50
CA ARG A 239 -4.35 1.65 9.13
C ARG A 239 -2.98 2.27 9.37
N GLY A 240 -2.57 3.20 8.51
CA GLY A 240 -1.30 3.89 8.60
C GLY A 240 -1.04 4.76 7.37
N VAL A 241 -0.08 5.68 7.51
CA VAL A 241 0.40 6.54 6.43
C VAL A 241 1.89 6.29 6.26
N VAL A 242 2.35 6.27 5.01
CA VAL A 242 3.77 6.23 4.65
C VAL A 242 4.09 7.47 3.83
N GLY A 243 5.28 8.03 3.99
CA GLY A 243 5.73 9.18 3.21
C GLY A 243 7.23 9.15 3.04
N ARG A 244 7.75 9.97 2.12
CA ARG A 244 9.16 10.34 2.15
C ARG A 244 9.41 11.14 3.44
N GLU A 245 10.59 11.00 4.02
CA GLU A 245 11.10 12.06 4.89
C GLU A 245 11.18 13.32 4.01
N MET A 246 10.49 14.40 4.39
CA MET A 246 10.67 15.67 3.69
C MET A 246 12.07 16.15 4.05
N GLU A 247 12.95 16.31 3.06
CA GLU A 247 14.15 17.13 3.26
C GLU A 247 13.65 18.51 3.68
N GLU A 248 14.07 18.97 4.86
CA GLU A 248 13.83 20.35 5.28
C GLU A 248 14.54 21.23 4.24
N ASP A 249 13.79 22.06 3.51
CA ASP A 249 14.37 23.17 2.76
C ASP A 249 15.09 24.06 3.79
N VAL A 250 16.40 23.91 3.91
CA VAL A 250 17.29 24.71 4.77
C VAL A 250 17.45 26.11 4.20
#